data_AF-A0A2T2VJI3-F1
#
_entry.id   AF-A0A2T2VJI3-F1
#
_cell.length_a   1.000
_cell.length_b   1.000
_cell.length_c   1.000
_cell.angle_alpha   90.00
_cell.angle_beta   90.00
_cell.angle_gamma   90.00
#
_symmetry.space_group_name_H-M   'P 1'
#
loop_
_entity.id
_entity.type
_entity.pdbx_description
1 polymer ?
#
loop_
_entity_poly.entity_id
_entity_poly.type
_entity_poly.pdbx_seq_one_letter_code
_entity_poly.pdbx_strand_id
1 'polypeptide(L)'
;MNEIGGNALLARVGALYHDIGKMEHPEYFIENQKYLKNPHDDLKDEESAKKIIEHVTKGVEMAKQYGLPEQIIKFIRTHHGSSRVEYFYRNYLKKNPKGRVDEGKFRYPGPKPFSKETAVAMLVDSVEAASRSLQQPNEQQLEELIDRLIDGKLEDKQLDNADITMREINIIRNRLKKLMKSIFHVRVQYPSEKAKA
;
A
#
# COMPACT_ATOMS: atom_id res chain seq x y z
N MET A 1 -13.71 8.32 3.77
CA MET A 1 -14.49 7.90 4.95
C MET A 1 -15.89 8.47 4.97
N ASN A 2 -16.09 9.80 5.00
CA ASN A 2 -17.45 10.38 5.07
C ASN A 2 -18.38 9.93 3.94
N GLU A 3 -17.88 9.85 2.70
CA GLU A 3 -18.66 9.40 1.53
C GLU A 3 -19.12 7.93 1.59
N ILE A 4 -18.55 7.13 2.49
CA ILE A 4 -18.85 5.70 2.67
C ILE A 4 -19.34 5.38 4.09
N GLY A 5 -19.73 6.41 4.85
CA GLY A 5 -20.28 6.24 6.20
C GLY A 5 -19.32 5.64 7.24
N GLY A 6 -18.00 5.82 7.09
CA GLY A 6 -17.03 5.39 8.09
C GLY A 6 -16.39 6.55 8.87
N ASN A 7 -15.55 6.22 9.85
CA ASN A 7 -14.97 7.16 10.80
C ASN A 7 -13.69 7.81 10.25
N ALA A 8 -13.82 9.06 9.79
CA ALA A 8 -12.71 9.83 9.23
C ALA A 8 -11.60 10.14 10.23
N LEU A 9 -11.94 10.46 11.47
CA LEU A 9 -10.94 10.77 12.50
C LEU A 9 -10.11 9.52 12.83
N LEU A 10 -10.77 8.38 13.00
CA LEU A 10 -10.10 7.11 13.26
C LEU A 10 -9.17 6.73 12.10
N ALA A 11 -9.65 6.81 10.85
CA ALA A 11 -8.81 6.53 9.68
C ALA A 11 -7.59 7.45 9.61
N ARG A 12 -7.76 8.75 9.91
CA ARG A 12 -6.66 9.71 9.93
C ARG A 12 -5.63 9.36 10.99
N VAL A 13 -6.05 9.09 12.23
CA VAL A 13 -5.12 8.75 13.31
C VAL A 13 -4.46 7.40 13.02
N GLY A 14 -5.21 6.39 12.60
CA GLY A 14 -4.69 5.08 12.22
C GLY A 14 -3.62 5.16 11.12
N ALA A 15 -3.85 5.98 10.10
CA ALA A 15 -2.87 6.22 9.03
C ALA A 15 -1.58 6.91 9.52
N LEU A 16 -1.61 7.70 10.60
CA LEU A 16 -0.37 8.27 11.15
C LEU A 16 0.53 7.21 11.80
N TYR A 17 -0.07 6.12 12.28
CA TYR A 17 0.66 5.11 13.06
C TYR A 17 0.89 3.79 12.33
N HIS A 18 0.23 3.53 11.19
CA HIS A 18 0.26 2.22 10.54
C HIS A 18 1.68 1.67 10.29
N ASP A 19 2.64 2.56 10.04
CA ASP A 19 4.02 2.26 9.68
C ASP A 19 5.04 2.41 10.83
N ILE A 20 4.63 2.64 12.08
CA ILE A 20 5.59 2.96 13.17
C ILE A 20 6.67 1.90 13.38
N GLY A 21 6.42 0.64 13.01
CA GLY A 21 7.42 -0.41 13.14
C GLY A 21 8.63 -0.24 12.22
N LYS A 22 8.52 0.59 11.17
CA LYS A 22 9.68 0.97 10.33
C LYS A 22 10.75 1.72 11.12
N MET A 23 10.41 2.30 12.27
CA MET A 23 11.35 2.99 13.14
C MET A 23 12.41 2.06 13.77
N GLU A 24 12.17 0.75 13.82
CA GLU A 24 13.13 -0.23 14.34
C GLU A 24 14.36 -0.35 13.43
N HIS A 25 14.14 -0.34 12.11
CA HIS A 25 15.19 -0.44 11.10
C HIS A 25 14.87 0.45 9.88
N PRO A 26 14.94 1.78 10.05
CA PRO A 26 14.51 2.75 9.04
C PRO A 26 15.30 2.63 7.73
N GLU A 27 16.55 2.15 7.79
CA GLU A 27 17.45 2.02 6.65
C GLU A 27 16.97 1.03 5.57
N TYR A 28 16.06 0.11 5.88
CA TYR A 28 15.48 -0.83 4.90
C TYR A 28 14.30 -0.24 4.11
N PHE A 29 13.85 0.98 4.43
CA PHE A 29 12.69 1.59 3.78
C PHE A 29 13.12 2.75 2.89
N ILE A 30 12.77 2.66 1.60
CA ILE A 30 13.28 3.55 0.54
C ILE A 30 13.03 5.04 0.82
N GLU A 31 11.91 5.37 1.47
CA GLU A 31 11.54 6.72 1.88
C GLU A 31 12.55 7.37 2.85
N ASN A 32 13.36 6.56 3.54
CA ASN A 32 14.39 6.99 4.48
C ASN A 32 15.81 6.98 3.89
N GLN A 33 16.01 6.49 2.65
CA GLN A 33 17.33 6.22 2.07
C GLN A 33 17.93 7.39 1.26
N LYS A 34 17.70 8.65 1.64
CA LYS A 34 18.03 9.82 0.79
C LYS A 34 19.50 9.94 0.36
N TYR A 35 20.45 9.32 1.08
CA TYR A 35 21.89 9.36 0.78
C TYR A 35 22.63 8.07 1.15
N LEU A 36 21.91 6.95 1.30
CA LEU A 36 22.48 5.68 1.73
C LEU A 36 22.50 4.69 0.57
N LYS A 37 23.54 3.85 0.52
CA LYS A 37 23.49 2.64 -0.31
C LYS A 37 22.31 1.80 0.17
N ASN A 38 21.49 1.31 -0.77
CA ASN A 38 20.34 0.49 -0.40
C ASN A 38 20.82 -0.83 0.21
N PRO A 39 20.55 -1.11 1.51
CA PRO A 39 21.03 -2.32 2.17
C PRO A 39 20.42 -3.60 1.58
N HIS A 40 19.33 -3.50 0.82
CA HIS A 40 18.76 -4.64 0.11
C HIS A 40 19.64 -5.16 -1.03
N ASP A 41 20.57 -4.35 -1.56
CA ASP A 41 21.48 -4.76 -2.64
C ASP A 41 22.45 -5.86 -2.19
N ASP A 42 22.74 -5.94 -0.88
CA ASP A 42 23.66 -6.89 -0.27
C ASP A 42 22.93 -8.09 0.39
N LEU A 43 21.60 -8.17 0.26
CA LEU A 43 20.76 -9.20 0.89
C LEU A 43 20.14 -10.15 -0.14
N LYS A 44 19.79 -11.36 0.32
CA LYS A 44 18.92 -12.24 -0.48
C LYS A 44 17.49 -11.69 -0.51
N ASP A 45 16.75 -12.03 -1.56
CA ASP A 45 15.37 -11.58 -1.73
C ASP A 45 14.44 -12.04 -0.59
N GLU A 46 14.63 -13.27 -0.09
CA GLU A 46 13.88 -13.79 1.07
C GLU A 46 14.20 -13.00 2.36
N GLU A 47 15.46 -12.62 2.57
CA GLU A 47 15.89 -11.86 3.75
C GLU A 47 15.36 -10.42 3.70
N SER A 48 15.38 -9.82 2.51
CA SER A 48 14.80 -8.51 2.26
C SER A 48 13.29 -8.51 2.49
N ALA A 49 12.58 -9.50 1.95
CA ALA A 49 11.15 -9.66 2.19
C ALA A 49 10.83 -9.82 3.68
N LYS A 50 11.60 -10.64 4.40
CA LYS A 50 11.45 -10.82 5.85
C LYS A 50 11.59 -9.50 6.60
N LYS A 51 12.64 -8.71 6.34
CA LYS A 51 12.85 -7.40 6.99
C LYS A 51 11.72 -6.42 6.72
N ILE A 52 11.22 -6.38 5.48
CA ILE A 52 10.05 -5.57 5.13
C ILE A 52 8.81 -6.08 5.88
N ILE A 53 8.55 -7.38 5.95
CA ILE A 53 7.36 -7.94 6.63
C ILE A 53 7.38 -7.66 8.13
N GLU A 54 8.57 -7.70 8.76
CA GLU A 54 8.74 -7.56 10.21
C GLU A 54 8.25 -6.23 10.79
N HIS A 55 8.20 -5.15 9.99
CA HIS A 55 7.74 -3.85 10.48
C HIS A 55 6.31 -3.90 11.05
N VAL A 56 5.44 -4.78 10.52
CA VAL A 56 4.08 -4.93 11.05
C VAL A 56 4.12 -5.47 12.48
N THR A 57 4.89 -6.54 12.70
CA THR A 57 4.99 -7.17 14.02
C THR A 57 5.67 -6.24 15.02
N LYS A 58 6.76 -5.59 14.60
CA LYS A 58 7.47 -4.59 15.41
C LYS A 58 6.61 -3.37 15.73
N GLY A 59 5.81 -2.92 14.78
CA GLY A 59 4.87 -1.82 15.02
C GLY A 59 3.79 -2.21 16.04
N VAL A 60 3.27 -3.43 16.00
CA VAL A 60 2.29 -3.92 16.98
C VAL A 60 2.91 -4.05 18.38
N GLU A 61 4.12 -4.60 18.47
CA GLU A 61 4.89 -4.69 19.73
C GLU A 61 5.10 -3.30 20.34
N MET A 62 5.61 -2.36 19.54
CA MET A 62 5.86 -0.98 19.95
C MET A 62 4.55 -0.29 20.39
N ALA A 63 3.49 -0.38 19.59
CA ALA A 63 2.20 0.24 19.91
C ALA A 63 1.62 -0.26 21.25
N LYS A 64 1.73 -1.56 21.52
CA LYS A 64 1.29 -2.15 22.80
C LYS A 64 2.15 -1.65 23.97
N GLN A 65 3.47 -1.62 23.80
CA GLN A 65 4.39 -1.14 24.83
C GLN A 65 4.09 0.31 25.25
N TYR A 66 3.74 1.17 24.29
CA TYR A 66 3.40 2.57 24.53
C TYR A 66 1.90 2.80 24.83
N GLY A 67 1.11 1.75 25.00
CA GLY A 67 -0.30 1.87 25.41
C GLY A 67 -1.21 2.48 24.34
N LEU A 68 -0.89 2.34 23.05
CA LEU A 68 -1.79 2.81 21.99
C LEU A 68 -3.11 2.02 22.00
N PRO A 69 -4.25 2.67 21.71
CA PRO A 69 -5.54 2.00 21.67
C PRO A 69 -5.58 0.87 20.63
N GLU A 70 -6.34 -0.21 20.92
CA GLU A 70 -6.48 -1.35 20.00
C GLU A 70 -7.01 -0.93 18.62
N GLN A 71 -7.84 0.13 18.54
CA GLN A 71 -8.28 0.65 17.24
C GLN A 71 -7.13 1.14 16.37
N ILE A 72 -6.03 1.64 16.95
CA ILE A 72 -4.84 2.09 16.21
C ILE A 72 -3.93 0.90 15.88
N ILE A 73 -3.71 0.00 16.84
CA ILE A 73 -2.96 -1.25 16.64
C ILE A 73 -3.51 -2.04 15.46
N LYS A 74 -4.83 -2.01 15.28
CA LYS A 74 -5.53 -2.63 14.15
C LYS A 74 -5.09 -2.11 12.77
N PHE A 75 -4.76 -0.82 12.62
CA PHE A 75 -4.23 -0.30 11.35
C PHE A 75 -2.85 -0.88 11.09
N ILE A 76 -1.98 -0.86 12.10
CA ILE A 76 -0.63 -1.42 12.01
C ILE A 76 -0.70 -2.88 11.59
N ARG A 77 -1.50 -3.68 12.30
CA ARG A 77 -1.58 -5.12 12.08
C ARG A 77 -2.15 -5.52 10.71
N THR A 78 -3.04 -4.70 10.13
CA THR A 78 -3.87 -5.15 8.98
C THR A 78 -3.67 -4.40 7.68
N HIS A 79 -2.94 -3.28 7.65
CA HIS A 79 -2.84 -2.43 6.46
C HIS A 79 -2.23 -3.15 5.24
N HIS A 80 -1.41 -4.20 5.44
CA HIS A 80 -0.95 -5.06 4.34
C HIS A 80 -1.72 -6.38 4.19
N GLY A 81 -2.57 -6.74 5.16
CA GLY A 81 -3.29 -8.02 5.16
C GLY A 81 -2.35 -9.20 4.95
N SER A 82 -2.69 -10.09 4.03
CA SER A 82 -1.83 -11.21 3.62
C SER A 82 -1.18 -10.99 2.25
N SER A 83 -0.98 -9.72 1.86
CA SER A 83 -0.42 -9.35 0.56
C SER A 83 0.99 -9.90 0.40
N ARG A 84 1.44 -10.02 -0.85
CA ARG A 84 2.81 -10.43 -1.17
C ARG A 84 3.72 -9.20 -1.34
N VAL A 85 4.95 -9.29 -0.85
CA VAL A 85 6.03 -8.35 -1.12
C VAL A 85 6.55 -8.61 -2.54
N GLU A 86 5.84 -8.05 -3.52
CA GLU A 86 5.90 -8.45 -4.92
C GLU A 86 7.28 -8.27 -5.55
N TYR A 87 8.00 -7.20 -5.21
CA TYR A 87 9.30 -6.88 -5.79
C TYR A 87 10.32 -7.99 -5.54
N PHE A 88 10.54 -8.35 -4.28
CA PHE A 88 11.50 -9.39 -3.90
C PHE A 88 11.05 -10.78 -4.37
N TYR A 89 9.75 -11.07 -4.36
CA TYR A 89 9.21 -12.32 -4.91
C TYR A 89 9.54 -12.48 -6.41
N ARG A 90 9.28 -11.44 -7.22
CA ARG A 90 9.59 -11.46 -8.65
C ARG A 90 11.10 -11.53 -8.92
N ASN A 91 11.91 -10.83 -8.14
CA ASN A 91 13.36 -10.88 -8.26
C ASN A 91 13.88 -12.30 -7.96
N TYR A 92 13.35 -12.93 -6.92
CA TYR A 92 13.67 -14.30 -6.56
C TYR A 92 13.32 -15.28 -7.70
N LEU A 93 12.12 -15.17 -8.29
CA LEU A 93 11.72 -16.01 -9.43
C LEU A 93 12.64 -15.86 -10.64
N LYS A 94 13.07 -14.63 -10.95
CA LYS A 94 14.02 -14.38 -12.05
C LYS A 94 15.38 -15.04 -11.82
N LYS A 95 15.88 -15.01 -10.58
CA LYS A 95 17.14 -15.65 -10.19
C LYS A 95 17.01 -17.18 -10.08
N ASN A 96 15.80 -17.69 -9.86
CA ASN A 96 15.51 -19.11 -9.63
C ASN A 96 14.43 -19.67 -10.58
N PRO A 97 14.63 -19.64 -11.92
CA PRO A 97 13.60 -19.98 -12.90
C PRO A 97 13.12 -21.44 -12.86
N LYS A 98 13.90 -22.34 -12.21
CA LYS A 98 13.58 -23.77 -12.06
C LYS A 98 13.32 -24.17 -10.60
N GLY A 99 13.38 -23.22 -9.67
CA GLY A 99 13.21 -23.47 -8.24
C GLY A 99 11.75 -23.52 -7.83
N ARG A 100 11.41 -24.39 -6.88
CA ARG A 100 10.14 -24.24 -6.14
C ARG A 100 10.28 -23.03 -5.22
N VAL A 101 9.30 -22.14 -5.25
CA VAL A 101 9.27 -20.96 -4.39
C VAL A 101 8.24 -21.17 -3.31
N ASP A 102 8.64 -21.01 -2.06
CA ASP A 102 7.70 -20.90 -0.95
C ASP A 102 7.17 -19.47 -0.90
N GLU A 103 5.97 -19.27 -1.44
CA GLU A 103 5.32 -17.97 -1.48
C GLU A 103 5.07 -17.40 -0.08
N GLY A 104 4.96 -18.26 0.95
CA GLY A 104 4.74 -17.86 2.33
C GLY A 104 5.85 -16.98 2.88
N LYS A 105 7.09 -17.15 2.42
CA LYS A 105 8.24 -16.30 2.81
C LYS A 105 8.14 -14.86 2.31
N PHE A 106 7.27 -14.59 1.34
CA PHE A 106 7.08 -13.28 0.74
C PHE A 106 5.73 -12.66 1.10
N ARG A 107 4.91 -13.32 1.94
CA ARG A 107 3.59 -12.81 2.31
C ARG A 107 3.58 -12.31 3.74
N TYR A 108 2.87 -11.21 3.94
CA TYR A 108 2.52 -10.75 5.27
C TYR A 108 1.67 -11.81 5.98
N PRO A 109 1.82 -12.00 7.31
CA PRO A 109 1.06 -12.99 8.05
C PRO A 109 -0.42 -12.62 8.23
N GLY A 110 -0.80 -11.37 7.91
CA GLY A 110 -2.13 -10.84 8.19
C GLY A 110 -2.35 -10.51 9.67
N PRO A 111 -3.62 -10.44 10.12
CA PRO A 111 -4.86 -10.70 9.36
C PRO A 111 -5.19 -9.64 8.30
N LYS A 112 -6.10 -10.00 7.38
CA LYS A 112 -6.75 -9.09 6.44
C LYS A 112 -7.55 -8.00 7.18
N PRO A 113 -7.76 -6.81 6.55
CA PRO A 113 -8.66 -5.79 7.06
C PRO A 113 -10.03 -6.36 7.41
N PHE A 114 -10.64 -5.83 8.47
CA PHE A 114 -11.94 -6.27 8.99
C PHE A 114 -12.94 -5.11 9.14
N SER A 115 -12.53 -3.89 8.82
CA SER A 115 -13.36 -2.68 8.87
C SER A 115 -13.14 -1.81 7.63
N LYS A 116 -14.10 -0.93 7.32
CA LYS A 116 -13.98 0.06 6.23
C LYS A 116 -12.72 0.90 6.37
N GLU A 117 -12.39 1.32 7.58
CA GLU A 117 -11.24 2.17 7.85
C GLU A 117 -9.92 1.46 7.54
N THR A 118 -9.76 0.22 8.02
CA THR A 118 -8.55 -0.58 7.73
C THR A 118 -8.46 -0.99 6.27
N ALA A 119 -9.60 -1.24 5.61
CA ALA A 119 -9.64 -1.52 4.18
C ALA A 119 -9.23 -0.30 3.34
N VAL A 120 -9.75 0.88 3.70
CA VAL A 120 -9.35 2.15 3.07
C VAL A 120 -7.87 2.41 3.31
N ALA A 121 -7.35 2.20 4.53
CA ALA A 121 -5.92 2.36 4.81
C ALA A 121 -5.05 1.49 3.88
N MET A 122 -5.40 0.21 3.73
CA MET A 122 -4.71 -0.69 2.80
C MET A 122 -4.72 -0.18 1.35
N LEU A 123 -5.88 0.23 0.85
CA LEU A 123 -6.04 0.67 -0.54
C LEU A 123 -5.27 1.98 -0.80
N VAL A 124 -5.37 2.93 0.12
CA VAL A 124 -4.70 4.23 0.02
C VAL A 124 -3.20 4.06 0.12
N ASP A 125 -2.69 3.30 1.09
CA ASP A 125 -1.26 3.01 1.24
C ASP A 125 -0.68 2.37 -0.03
N SER A 126 -1.35 1.36 -0.57
CA SER A 126 -0.92 0.68 -1.80
C SER A 126 -0.82 1.64 -3.00
N VAL A 127 -1.80 2.54 -3.14
CA VAL A 127 -1.85 3.53 -4.23
C VAL A 127 -0.79 4.62 -4.03
N GLU A 128 -0.65 5.13 -2.81
CA GLU A 128 0.32 6.14 -2.45
C GLU A 128 1.74 5.64 -2.71
N ALA A 129 2.11 4.49 -2.16
CA ALA A 129 3.43 3.90 -2.29
C ALA A 129 3.80 3.61 -3.76
N ALA A 130 2.88 3.00 -4.52
CA ALA A 130 3.11 2.70 -5.93
C ALA A 130 3.17 3.97 -6.80
N SER A 131 2.47 5.03 -6.43
CA SER A 131 2.50 6.28 -7.18
C SER A 131 3.83 7.02 -7.06
N ARG A 132 4.57 6.84 -5.96
CA ARG A 132 5.88 7.50 -5.73
C ARG A 132 6.92 7.14 -6.79
N SER A 133 6.81 5.99 -7.45
CA SER A 133 7.72 5.59 -8.53
C SER A 133 7.35 6.19 -9.90
N LEU A 134 6.20 6.85 -10.04
CA LEU A 134 5.79 7.46 -11.30
C LEU A 134 6.52 8.78 -11.52
N GLN A 135 7.18 8.91 -12.67
CA GLN A 135 7.77 10.17 -13.13
C GLN A 135 6.80 10.87 -14.08
N GLN A 136 6.19 11.96 -13.62
CA GLN A 136 5.25 12.79 -14.40
C GLN A 136 4.20 11.96 -15.17
N PRO A 137 3.39 11.14 -14.47
CA PRO A 137 2.40 10.31 -15.14
C PRO A 137 1.32 11.16 -15.81
N ASN A 138 0.83 10.69 -16.96
CA ASN A 138 -0.40 11.24 -17.53
C ASN A 138 -1.64 10.68 -16.80
N GLU A 139 -2.80 11.25 -17.12
CA GLU A 139 -4.08 10.89 -16.51
C GLU A 139 -4.39 9.39 -16.65
N GLN A 140 -4.26 8.84 -17.85
CA GLN A 140 -4.56 7.45 -18.15
C GLN A 140 -3.65 6.50 -17.36
N GLN A 141 -2.34 6.74 -17.35
CA GLN A 141 -1.37 5.91 -16.61
C GLN A 141 -1.69 5.86 -15.11
N LEU A 142 -2.13 6.99 -14.55
CA LEU A 142 -2.48 7.08 -13.15
C LEU A 142 -3.78 6.34 -12.83
N GLU A 143 -4.79 6.44 -13.70
CA GLU A 143 -6.03 5.68 -13.55
C GLU A 143 -5.80 4.18 -13.67
N GLU A 144 -5.05 3.75 -14.68
CA GLU A 144 -4.69 2.34 -14.89
C GLU A 144 -3.88 1.78 -13.72
N LEU A 145 -2.99 2.59 -13.11
CA LEU A 145 -2.29 2.20 -11.89
C LEU A 145 -3.26 1.95 -10.74
N ILE A 146 -4.18 2.88 -10.49
CA ILE A 146 -5.12 2.80 -9.38
C ILE A 146 -6.06 1.60 -9.56
N ASP A 147 -6.59 1.41 -10.77
CA ASP A 147 -7.50 0.30 -11.07
C ASP A 147 -6.78 -1.04 -10.85
N ARG A 148 -5.61 -1.23 -11.44
CA ARG A 148 -4.81 -2.45 -11.28
C ARG A 148 -4.48 -2.76 -9.82
N LEU A 149 -4.17 -1.75 -9.00
CA LEU A 149 -3.86 -1.96 -7.59
C LEU A 149 -5.10 -2.40 -6.80
N ILE A 150 -6.24 -1.73 -6.99
CA ILE A 150 -7.47 -2.06 -6.28
C ILE A 150 -7.98 -3.44 -6.74
N ASP A 151 -7.97 -3.70 -8.04
CA ASP A 151 -8.41 -4.97 -8.62
C ASP A 151 -7.51 -6.12 -8.15
N GLY A 152 -6.18 -5.90 -8.08
CA GLY A 152 -5.26 -6.87 -7.50
C GLY A 152 -5.56 -7.20 -6.03
N LYS A 153 -6.03 -6.23 -5.22
CA LYS A 153 -6.47 -6.50 -3.84
C LYS A 153 -7.76 -7.32 -3.79
N LEU A 154 -8.67 -7.10 -4.73
CA LEU A 154 -9.91 -7.86 -4.85
C LEU A 154 -9.63 -9.31 -5.30
N GLU A 155 -8.78 -9.48 -6.30
CA GLU A 155 -8.36 -10.80 -6.81
C GLU A 155 -7.62 -11.62 -5.75
N ASP A 156 -6.76 -10.99 -4.96
CA ASP A 156 -6.06 -11.61 -3.81
C ASP A 156 -6.97 -11.70 -2.56
N LYS A 157 -8.27 -11.39 -2.69
CA LYS A 157 -9.29 -11.53 -1.64
C LYS A 157 -8.96 -10.75 -0.37
N GLN A 158 -8.20 -9.66 -0.47
CA GLN A 158 -7.69 -8.93 0.71
C GLN A 158 -8.80 -8.22 1.48
N LEU A 159 -9.96 -7.97 0.86
CA LEU A 159 -11.07 -7.23 1.44
C LEU A 159 -12.22 -8.13 1.94
N ASP A 160 -12.13 -9.45 1.76
CA ASP A 160 -13.23 -10.40 2.05
C ASP A 160 -13.73 -10.36 3.51
N ASN A 161 -12.87 -9.97 4.44
CA ASN A 161 -13.19 -9.91 5.87
C ASN A 161 -13.66 -8.53 6.32
N ALA A 162 -13.57 -7.51 5.47
CA ALA A 162 -13.97 -6.16 5.80
C ALA A 162 -15.44 -5.91 5.44
N ASP A 163 -16.16 -5.23 6.33
CA ASP A 163 -17.52 -4.76 6.07
C ASP A 163 -17.52 -3.57 5.10
N ILE A 164 -17.10 -3.83 3.85
CA ILE A 164 -16.99 -2.85 2.79
C ILE A 164 -17.64 -3.37 1.51
N THR A 165 -18.56 -2.60 0.95
CA THR A 165 -19.30 -2.98 -0.25
C THR A 165 -18.53 -2.65 -1.51
N MET A 166 -18.84 -3.34 -2.61
CA MET A 166 -18.29 -3.00 -3.93
C MET A 166 -18.64 -1.57 -4.36
N ARG A 167 -19.81 -1.06 -3.97
CA ARG A 167 -20.20 0.33 -4.19
C ARG A 167 -19.23 1.30 -3.50
N GLU A 168 -18.87 1.02 -2.25
CA GLU A 168 -17.94 1.86 -1.48
C GLU A 168 -16.51 1.78 -2.03
N ILE A 169 -16.07 0.59 -2.46
CA ILE A 169 -14.79 0.41 -3.16
C ILE A 169 -14.76 1.25 -4.44
N ASN A 170 -15.84 1.28 -5.22
CA ASN A 170 -15.95 2.13 -6.41
C ASN A 170 -15.89 3.63 -6.07
N ILE A 171 -16.51 4.06 -4.97
CA ILE A 171 -16.41 5.44 -4.49
C ILE A 171 -14.96 5.77 -4.12
N ILE A 172 -14.28 4.89 -3.38
CA ILE A 172 -12.87 5.06 -2.99
C ILE A 172 -11.98 5.13 -4.23
N ARG A 173 -12.14 4.21 -5.18
CA ARG A 173 -11.41 4.17 -6.46
C ARG A 173 -11.51 5.52 -7.19
N ASN A 174 -12.73 6.02 -7.40
CA ASN A 174 -12.96 7.28 -8.09
C ASN A 174 -12.40 8.48 -7.31
N ARG A 175 -12.48 8.45 -5.97
CA ARG A 175 -11.91 9.50 -5.13
C ARG A 175 -10.39 9.52 -5.20
N LEU A 176 -9.75 8.35 -5.18
CA LEU A 176 -8.29 8.23 -5.35
C LEU A 176 -7.85 8.75 -6.71
N LYS A 177 -8.54 8.39 -7.80
CA LYS A 177 -8.24 8.93 -9.14
C LYS A 177 -8.23 10.46 -9.14
N LYS A 178 -9.27 11.10 -8.59
CA LYS A 178 -9.35 12.57 -8.50
C LYS A 178 -8.24 13.18 -7.64
N LEU A 179 -7.98 12.60 -6.46
CA LEU A 179 -6.95 13.08 -5.54
C LEU A 179 -5.55 12.97 -6.14
N MET A 180 -5.23 11.82 -6.74
CA MET A 180 -3.90 11.60 -7.31
C MET A 180 -3.66 12.51 -8.53
N LYS A 181 -4.66 12.74 -9.40
CA LYS A 181 -4.53 13.72 -10.50
C LYS A 181 -4.18 15.12 -9.98
N SER A 182 -4.81 15.51 -8.86
CA SER A 182 -4.51 16.79 -8.21
C SER A 182 -3.09 16.84 -7.64
N ILE A 183 -2.62 15.76 -6.99
CA ILE A 183 -1.27 15.66 -6.41
C ILE A 183 -0.20 15.75 -7.49
N PHE A 184 -0.40 15.06 -8.62
CA PHE A 184 0.55 15.07 -9.74
C PHE A 184 0.40 16.28 -10.67
N HIS A 185 -0.46 17.25 -10.33
CA HIS A 185 -0.75 18.42 -11.17
C HIS A 185 -1.05 18.07 -12.63
N VAL A 186 -1.73 16.94 -12.86
CA VAL A 186 -2.12 16.52 -14.20
C VAL A 186 -3.16 17.53 -14.71
N ARG A 187 -2.70 18.52 -15.46
CA ARG A 187 -3.58 19.51 -16.09
C ARG A 187 -4.40 18.79 -17.16
N VAL A 188 -5.71 18.98 -17.13
CA VAL A 188 -6.58 18.63 -18.25
C VAL A 188 -6.09 19.46 -19.45
N GLN A 189 -5.42 18.81 -20.40
CA GLN A 189 -5.22 19.41 -21.71
C GLN A 189 -6.59 19.42 -22.38
N TYR A 190 -7.24 20.59 -22.42
CA TYR A 190 -8.38 20.78 -23.29
C TYR A 190 -7.93 20.52 -24.73
N PRO A 191 -8.72 19.81 -25.55
CA PRO A 191 -8.41 19.67 -26.96
C PRO A 191 -8.28 21.08 -27.53
N SER A 192 -7.09 21.42 -28.03
CA SER A 192 -6.92 22.66 -28.80
C SER A 192 -7.94 22.62 -29.93
N GLU A 193 -8.82 23.61 -30.01
CA GLU A 193 -9.72 23.77 -31.14
C GLU A 193 -8.89 23.61 -32.40
N LYS A 194 -9.20 22.58 -33.19
CA LYS A 194 -8.63 22.47 -34.54
C LYS A 194 -9.01 23.76 -35.24
N ALA A 195 -8.02 24.59 -35.53
CA ALA A 195 -8.16 25.70 -36.45
C ALA A 195 -8.81 25.14 -37.72
N LYS A 196 -10.05 25.56 -37.98
CA LYS A 196 -10.72 25.31 -39.24
C LYS A 196 -9.92 26.07 -40.30
N ALA A 197 -9.23 25.33 -41.14
CA ALA A 197 -8.76 25.81 -42.44
C ALA A 197 -9.92 25.77 -43.43
#